data_AF-T2JM26-F1
#
_entry.id   AF-T2JM26-F1
#
_cell.length_a   1.000
_cell.length_b   1.000
_cell.length_c   1.000
_cell.angle_alpha   90.00
_cell.angle_beta   90.00
_cell.angle_gamma   90.00
#
_symmetry.space_group_name_H-M   'P 1'
#
loop_
_entity.id
_entity.type
_entity.pdbx_description
1 polymer ?
#
loop_
_entity_poly.entity_id
_entity_poly.type
_entity_poly.pdbx_seq_one_letter_code
_entity_poly.pdbx_strand_id
1 'polypeptide(L)'
;MNFDHSVGKHKALLFKKRLGITLANKNVLEKALLKAICDHSAVLYKKDTWGIHYDVKFFLETKFGASWLLSSWIIRVKEDFPRLTNVYPVDK
;
A
#
# COMPACT_ATOMS: atom_id res chain seq x y z
N MET A 1 3.86 -5.58 8.80
CA MET A 1 4.06 -4.42 9.71
C MET A 1 5.08 -4.81 10.74
N ASN A 2 6.28 -4.23 10.70
CA ASN A 2 7.28 -4.45 11.75
C ASN A 2 7.40 -3.15 12.56
N PHE A 3 7.02 -3.20 13.84
CA PHE A 3 7.05 -2.04 14.74
C PHE A 3 8.45 -1.73 15.30
N ASP A 4 9.41 -2.65 15.14
CA ASP A 4 10.80 -2.50 15.62
C ASP A 4 11.80 -2.13 14.51
N HIS A 5 11.34 -1.95 13.27
CA HIS A 5 12.22 -1.57 12.15
C HIS A 5 12.36 -0.04 12.06
N SER A 6 13.59 0.49 12.05
CA SER A 6 13.91 1.92 12.01
C SER A 6 13.15 2.70 10.90
N VAL A 7 13.02 2.11 9.71
CA VAL A 7 12.30 2.72 8.56
C VAL A 7 10.81 2.33 8.51
N GLY A 8 10.43 1.17 9.03
CA GLY A 8 9.09 0.58 8.88
C GLY A 8 8.11 0.96 9.99
N LYS A 9 8.64 1.32 11.16
CA LYS A 9 7.88 1.69 12.37
C LYS A 9 6.96 2.88 12.12
N HIS A 10 7.44 3.90 11.41
CA HIS A 10 6.65 5.10 11.11
C HIS A 10 5.40 4.77 10.28
N LYS A 11 5.51 3.86 9.32
CA LYS A 11 4.36 3.43 8.49
C LYS A 11 3.36 2.59 9.29
N ALA A 12 3.85 1.62 10.07
CA ALA A 12 2.98 0.80 10.91
C ALA A 12 2.22 1.64 11.97
N LEU A 13 2.88 2.65 12.54
CA LEU A 13 2.25 3.60 13.46
C LEU A 13 1.18 4.46 12.76
N LEU A 14 1.44 4.93 11.53
CA LEU A 14 0.45 5.68 10.75
C LEU A 14 -0.80 4.85 10.45
N PHE A 15 -0.64 3.57 10.09
CA PHE A 15 -1.77 2.68 9.89
C PHE A 15 -2.59 2.48 11.16
N LYS A 16 -1.94 2.23 12.30
CA LYS A 16 -2.62 2.10 13.58
C LYS A 16 -3.34 3.40 13.96
N LYS A 17 -2.68 4.55 13.79
CA LYS A 17 -3.20 5.86 14.19
C LYS A 17 -4.38 6.33 13.33
N ARG A 18 -4.32 6.15 12.01
CA ARG A 18 -5.33 6.68 11.07
C ARG A 18 -6.46 5.69 10.77
N LEU A 19 -6.17 4.39 10.81
CA LEU A 19 -7.07 3.34 10.31
C LEU A 19 -7.28 2.20 11.31
N GLY A 20 -6.64 2.23 12.48
CA GLY A 20 -6.70 1.14 13.46
C GLY A 20 -6.17 -0.20 12.93
N ILE A 21 -5.36 -0.20 11.87
CA ILE A 21 -4.79 -1.42 11.28
C ILE A 21 -3.50 -1.79 12.02
N THR A 22 -3.44 -3.04 12.44
CA THR A 22 -2.37 -3.68 13.20
C THR A 22 -2.10 -5.07 12.60
N LEU A 23 -1.17 -5.83 13.17
CA LEU A 23 -0.92 -7.22 12.76
C LEU A 23 -2.15 -8.12 12.97
N ALA A 24 -2.95 -7.88 14.00
CA ALA A 24 -4.12 -8.71 14.33
C ALA A 24 -5.26 -8.60 13.30
N ASN A 25 -5.32 -7.51 12.54
CA ASN A 25 -6.36 -7.23 11.54
C ASN A 25 -5.76 -6.81 10.18
N LYS A 26 -4.57 -7.32 9.85
CA LYS A 26 -3.86 -7.00 8.59
C LYS A 26 -4.66 -7.35 7.33
N ASN A 27 -5.58 -8.31 7.44
CA ASN A 27 -6.45 -8.76 6.35
C ASN A 27 -7.36 -7.63 5.81
N VAL A 28 -7.66 -6.61 6.62
CA VAL A 28 -8.38 -5.41 6.17
C VAL A 28 -7.58 -4.68 5.08
N LEU A 29 -6.27 -4.51 5.30
CA LEU A 29 -5.38 -3.87 4.34
C LEU A 29 -5.18 -4.73 3.08
N GLU A 30 -5.01 -6.04 3.26
CA GLU A 30 -4.83 -6.98 2.13
C GLU A 30 -6.06 -6.95 1.19
N LYS A 31 -7.28 -7.03 1.73
CA LYS A 31 -8.51 -6.93 0.95
C LYS A 31 -8.66 -5.57 0.27
N ALA A 32 -8.35 -4.48 0.97
CA ALA A 32 -8.41 -3.14 0.42
C ALA A 32 -7.44 -2.95 -0.75
N LEU A 33 -6.21 -3.48 -0.65
CA LEU A 33 -5.22 -3.43 -1.72
C LEU A 33 -5.65 -4.22 -2.96
N LEU A 34 -6.14 -5.45 -2.77
CA LEU A 34 -6.63 -6.28 -3.87
C LEU A 34 -7.83 -5.64 -4.59
N LYS A 35 -8.72 -5.00 -3.84
CA LYS A 35 -9.81 -4.22 -4.45
C LYS A 35 -9.27 -3.00 -5.19
N ALA A 36 -8.33 -2.27 -4.59
CA ALA A 36 -7.82 -1.03 -5.14
C ALA A 36 -7.08 -1.21 -6.47
N ILE A 37 -6.34 -2.30 -6.65
CA ILE A 37 -5.64 -2.59 -7.92
C ILE A 37 -6.60 -2.92 -9.07
N CYS A 38 -7.85 -3.33 -8.77
CA CYS A 38 -8.87 -3.59 -9.78
C CYS A 38 -9.71 -2.34 -10.08
N ASP A 39 -9.97 -1.51 -9.08
CA ASP A 39 -10.95 -0.42 -9.16
C ASP A 39 -10.33 0.95 -9.47
N HIS A 40 -9.03 1.13 -9.24
CA HIS A 40 -8.35 2.41 -9.41
C HIS A 40 -7.25 2.35 -10.48
N SER A 41 -7.06 3.48 -11.17
CA SER A 41 -6.00 3.61 -12.16
C SER A 41 -4.62 3.53 -11.52
N ALA A 42 -3.77 2.68 -12.10
CA ALA A 42 -2.35 2.64 -11.81
C ALA A 42 -1.61 3.73 -12.58
N VAL A 43 -0.79 4.50 -11.88
CA VAL A 43 0.06 5.56 -12.45
C VAL A 43 1.47 5.03 -12.61
N LEU A 44 2.05 5.15 -13.80
CA LEU A 44 3.46 4.83 -14.02
C LEU A 44 4.34 5.72 -13.15
N TYR A 45 5.08 5.11 -12.22
CA TYR A 45 6.02 5.82 -11.34
C TYR A 45 7.42 5.90 -11.96
N LYS A 46 7.95 4.75 -12.40
CA LYS A 46 9.23 4.66 -13.10
C LYS A 46 9.38 3.35 -13.85
N LYS A 47 10.36 3.28 -14.75
CA LYS A 47 10.86 2.03 -15.35
C LYS A 47 12.36 1.94 -15.12
N ASP A 48 12.83 0.80 -14.67
CA ASP A 48 14.25 0.53 -14.46
C ASP A 48 14.60 -0.92 -14.86
N THR A 49 15.81 -1.36 -14.52
CA THR A 49 16.31 -2.71 -14.84
C THR A 49 15.55 -3.83 -14.13
N TRP A 50 14.81 -3.52 -13.06
CA TRP A 50 14.04 -4.50 -12.29
C TRP A 50 12.61 -4.66 -12.80
N GLY A 51 12.07 -3.65 -13.48
CA GLY A 51 10.74 -3.70 -14.08
C GLY A 51 10.06 -2.35 -14.24
N ILE A 52 8.74 -2.38 -14.35
CA ILE A 52 7.90 -1.19 -14.41
C ILE A 52 7.21 -1.02 -13.07
N HIS A 53 7.38 0.16 -12.48
CA HIS A 53 6.82 0.52 -11.20
C HIS A 53 5.56 1.37 -11.38
N TYR A 54 4.55 1.06 -10.59
CA TYR A 54 3.26 1.74 -10.60
C TYR A 54 2.85 2.15 -9.20
N ASP A 55 2.18 3.29 -9.09
CA ASP A 55 1.52 3.73 -7.87
C ASP A 55 -0.01 3.70 -8.06
N VAL A 56 -0.71 3.22 -7.04
CA VAL A 56 -2.16 3.28 -6.92
C VAL A 56 -2.51 4.04 -5.65
N LYS A 57 -3.19 5.18 -5.80
CA LYS A 57 -3.69 6.00 -4.68
C LYS A 57 -5.18 5.75 -4.51
N PHE A 58 -5.60 5.40 -3.30
CA PHE A 58 -7.00 5.09 -3.00
C PHE A 58 -7.37 5.52 -1.58
N PHE A 59 -8.65 5.77 -1.35
CA PHE A 59 -9.17 6.13 -0.04
C PHE A 59 -9.63 4.88 0.70
N LEU A 60 -9.22 4.73 1.96
CA LEU A 60 -9.69 3.66 2.83
C LEU A 60 -10.34 4.25 4.07
N GLU A 61 -11.57 3.82 4.33
CA GLU A 61 -12.29 4.10 5.55
C GLU A 61 -12.48 2.81 6.36
N THR A 62 -12.34 2.92 7.66
CA THR A 62 -12.51 1.85 8.63
C THR A 62 -13.36 2.37 9.79
N LYS A 63 -13.81 1.48 10.68
CA LYS A 63 -14.49 1.89 11.91
C LYS A 63 -13.65 2.80 12.84
N PHE A 64 -12.33 2.88 12.64
CA PHE A 64 -11.43 3.67 13.48
C PHE A 64 -11.09 5.03 12.88
N GLY A 65 -11.35 5.23 11.59
CA GLY A 65 -10.94 6.41 10.85
C GLY A 65 -10.67 6.11 9.38
N ALA A 66 -10.19 7.13 8.68
CA ALA A 66 -9.97 7.06 7.25
C ALA A 66 -8.66 7.74 6.84
N SER A 67 -8.10 7.32 5.70
CA SER A 67 -6.90 7.92 5.13
C SER A 67 -6.82 7.61 3.64
N TRP A 68 -6.18 8.51 2.90
CA TRP A 68 -5.60 8.13 1.62
C TRP A 68 -4.42 7.19 1.84
N LEU A 69 -4.31 6.20 0.97
CA LEU A 69 -3.21 5.25 0.91
C LEU A 69 -2.52 5.39 -0.45
N LEU A 70 -1.20 5.39 -0.44
CA LEU A 70 -0.38 5.18 -1.64
C LEU A 70 0.19 3.77 -1.57
N SER A 71 -0.09 2.96 -2.59
CA SER A 71 0.47 1.62 -2.75
C SER A 71 1.35 1.57 -4.00
N SER A 72 2.58 1.11 -3.83
CA SER A 72 3.59 1.03 -4.90
C SER A 72 3.81 -0.42 -5.28
N TRP A 73 3.82 -0.67 -6.59
CA TRP A 73 3.83 -1.98 -7.19
C TRP A 73 4.94 -2.07 -8.24
N ILE A 74 5.42 -3.28 -8.51
CA ILE A 74 6.33 -3.57 -9.60
C ILE A 74 5.78 -4.74 -10.42
N ILE A 75 5.79 -4.61 -11.74
CA ILE A 75 5.73 -5.74 -12.67
C ILE A 75 7.16 -5.97 -13.12
N ARG A 76 7.78 -7.07 -12.67
CA ARG A 76 9.19 -7.34 -12.96
C ARG A 76 9.38 -7.73 -14.41
N VAL A 77 10.62 -7.62 -14.89
CA VAL A 77 10.98 -8.15 -16.21
C VAL A 77 10.65 -9.65 -16.26
N LYS A 78 9.94 -10.08 -17.31
CA LYS A 78 9.41 -11.46 -17.52
C LYS A 78 8.26 -11.88 -16.59
N GLU A 79 7.71 -10.99 -15.77
CA GLU A 79 6.44 -11.23 -15.07
C GLU A 79 5.31 -10.46 -15.78
N ASP A 80 4.10 -11.00 -15.68
CA ASP A 80 2.85 -10.38 -16.16
C ASP A 80 1.88 -10.03 -15.03
N PHE A 81 2.32 -10.21 -13.78
CA PHE A 81 1.54 -9.91 -12.58
C PHE A 81 2.25 -8.90 -11.67
N PRO A 82 1.51 -8.00 -10.98
CA PRO A 82 2.08 -7.00 -10.11
C PRO A 82 2.46 -7.56 -8.73
N ARG A 83 3.54 -7.02 -8.15
CA ARG A 83 3.98 -7.30 -6.78
C ARG A 83 3.99 -6.03 -5.96
N LEU A 84 3.39 -6.08 -4.77
CA LEU A 84 3.44 -4.95 -3.83
C LEU A 84 4.88 -4.77 -3.34
N THR A 85 5.38 -3.54 -3.44
CA THR A 85 6.71 -3.16 -2.92
C THR A 85 6.60 -2.30 -1.67
N ASN A 86 5.57 -1.46 -1.58
CA ASN A 86 5.36 -0.56 -0.44
C ASN A 86 3.90 -0.13 -0.35
N VAL A 87 3.42 0.19 0.85
CA VAL A 87 2.13 0.84 1.08
C VAL A 87 2.20 1.67 2.35
N TYR A 88 1.63 2.88 2.32
CA TYR A 88 1.57 3.74 3.50
C TYR A 88 0.44 4.77 3.43
N PRO A 89 -0.08 5.22 4.59
CA PRO A 89 -1.00 6.35 4.64
C PRO A 89 -0.33 7.65 4.22
N VAL A 90 -1.05 8.44 3.43
CA VAL A 90 -0.65 9.77 2.96
C VAL A 90 -1.76 10.77 3.26
N ASP A 91 -1.43 12.06 3.18
CA ASP A 91 -2.43 13.12 3.25
C ASP A 91 -3.21 13.23 1.92
N LYS A 92 -4.27 14.05 1.90
CA LYS A 92 -5.17 14.21 0.75
C LYS A 92 -4.41 14.63 -0.51
#